data_AF-A0A372NX91-F1
#
_entry.id   AF-A0A372NX91-F1
#
_cell.length_a   1.000
_cell.length_b   1.000
_cell.length_c   1.000
_cell.angle_alpha   90.00
_cell.angle_beta   90.00
_cell.angle_gamma   90.00
#
_symmetry.space_group_name_H-M   'P 1'
#
loop_
_entity.id
_entity.type
_entity.pdbx_description
1 polymer ?
#
loop_
_entity_poly.entity_id
_entity_poly.type
_entity_poly.pdbx_seq_one_letter_code
_entity_poly.pdbx_strand_id
1 'polypeptide(L)'
;MKILITAATSANAYKFKAGLNEQDIVLGDYGDIPAFTKMLKLPNPGKETYAHEMLTLSLDNAIDRIYLLDGKEWDILQHSKQLFSEYNIELIDGNNL
;
A
#
# COMPACT_ATOMS: atom_id res chain seq x y z
N MET A 1 8.31 12.09 4.03
CA MET A 1 8.14 10.86 3.24
C MET A 1 7.06 10.05 3.92
N LYS A 2 5.93 9.84 3.26
CA LYS A 2 4.78 9.12 3.81
C LYS A 2 4.68 7.74 3.18
N ILE A 3 4.55 6.74 4.03
CA ILE A 3 4.64 5.33 3.64
C ILE A 3 3.28 4.68 3.82
N LEU A 4 2.80 3.98 2.80
CA LEU A 4 1.68 3.05 2.90
C LEU A 4 2.21 1.62 3.07
N ILE A 5 1.74 0.92 4.09
CA ILE A 5 1.90 -0.53 4.24
C ILE A 5 0.54 -1.18 4.06
N THR A 6 0.46 -2.08 3.08
CA THR A 6 -0.75 -2.83 2.71
C THR A 6 -0.93 -4.09 3.57
N ALA A 7 -1.98 -4.87 3.31
CA ALA A 7 -2.35 -6.08 4.05
C ALA A 7 -2.35 -5.86 5.58
N ALA A 8 -2.81 -4.68 6.03
CA ALA A 8 -2.73 -4.24 7.41
C ALA A 8 -3.60 -5.03 8.40
N THR A 9 -4.55 -5.83 7.93
CA THR A 9 -5.27 -6.79 8.79
C THR A 9 -4.41 -7.98 9.20
N SER A 10 -3.25 -8.18 8.56
CA SER A 10 -2.29 -9.24 8.91
C SER A 10 -1.37 -8.82 10.05
N ALA A 11 -0.96 -9.79 10.88
CA ALA A 11 0.07 -9.58 11.89
C ALA A 11 1.44 -9.21 11.26
N ASN A 12 1.67 -9.58 10.00
CA ASN A 12 2.91 -9.30 9.28
C ASN A 12 3.09 -7.80 9.05
N ALA A 13 2.04 -7.09 8.64
CA ALA A 13 2.08 -5.65 8.42
C ALA A 13 2.48 -4.86 9.67
N TYR A 14 1.99 -5.27 10.86
CA TYR A 14 2.39 -4.63 12.11
C TYR A 14 3.83 -4.93 12.50
N LYS A 15 4.31 -6.16 12.28
CA LYS A 15 5.73 -6.51 12.49
C LYS A 15 6.64 -5.73 11.56
N PHE A 16 6.26 -5.64 10.29
CA PHE A 16 6.98 -4.87 9.27
C PHE A 16 7.05 -3.39 9.65
N LYS A 17 5.90 -2.80 10.03
CA LYS A 17 5.84 -1.43 10.57
C LYS A 17 6.76 -1.22 11.77
N ALA A 18 6.84 -2.17 12.69
CA ALA A 18 7.70 -2.06 13.88
C ALA A 18 9.20 -2.10 13.53
N GLY A 19 9.58 -2.70 12.41
CA GLY A 19 10.95 -2.71 11.89
C GLY A 19 11.33 -1.43 11.12
N LEU A 20 10.36 -0.64 10.68
CA LEU A 20 10.59 0.64 10.01
C LEU A 20 10.75 1.76 11.05
N ASN A 21 11.94 2.36 11.11
CA ASN A 21 12.20 3.57 11.91
C ASN A 21 11.71 4.85 11.20
N GLU A 22 10.47 4.84 10.70
CA GLU A 22 9.88 5.93 9.92
C GLU A 22 8.70 6.55 10.67
N GLN A 23 8.56 7.88 10.57
CA GLN A 23 7.61 8.63 11.42
C GLN A 23 6.21 8.75 10.82
N ASP A 24 6.05 8.63 9.49
CA ASP A 24 4.78 8.84 8.80
C ASP A 24 4.36 7.58 8.03
N ILE A 25 3.90 6.58 8.79
CA ILE A 25 3.42 5.29 8.29
C ILE A 25 1.90 5.22 8.39
N VAL A 26 1.26 4.98 7.25
CA VAL A 26 -0.15 4.67 7.13
C VAL A 26 -0.32 3.18 6.85
N LEU A 27 -1.29 2.58 7.53
CA LEU A 27 -1.69 1.19 7.33
C LEU A 27 -2.95 1.16 6.47
N GLY A 28 -3.03 0.24 5.51
CA GLY A 28 -4.22 0.05 4.71
C GLY A 28 -4.49 -1.42 4.36
N ASP A 29 -5.75 -1.72 4.08
CA ASP A 29 -6.19 -3.03 3.64
C ASP A 29 -7.39 -2.93 2.69
N TYR A 30 -7.53 -3.86 1.74
CA TYR A 30 -8.72 -3.94 0.89
C TYR A 30 -9.84 -4.78 1.52
N GLY A 31 -9.53 -5.61 2.53
CA GLY A 31 -10.47 -6.42 3.29
C GLY A 31 -11.34 -5.61 4.26
N ASP A 32 -12.11 -6.29 5.10
CA ASP A 32 -12.98 -5.62 6.05
C ASP A 32 -12.17 -4.94 7.16
N ILE A 33 -12.29 -3.61 7.20
CA ILE A 33 -11.60 -2.77 8.18
C ILE A 33 -12.61 -2.35 9.26
N PRO A 34 -12.34 -2.58 10.55
CA PRO A 34 -13.20 -2.07 11.60
C PRO A 34 -13.22 -0.54 11.61
N ALA A 35 -14.41 0.04 11.69
CA ALA A 35 -14.63 1.49 11.57
C ALA A 35 -13.90 2.36 12.61
N PHE A 36 -13.48 1.76 13.74
CA PHE A 36 -12.74 2.46 14.79
C PHE A 36 -11.22 2.55 14.53
N THR A 37 -10.72 1.91 13.47
CA THR A 37 -9.29 1.93 13.14
C THR A 37 -8.95 3.13 12.27
N LYS A 38 -7.72 3.62 12.36
CA LYS A 38 -7.19 4.69 11.50
C LYS A 38 -6.62 4.16 10.17
N MET A 39 -7.02 2.95 9.76
CA MET A 39 -6.50 2.33 8.55
C MET A 39 -7.21 2.89 7.31
N LEU A 40 -6.47 3.03 6.21
CA LEU A 40 -7.05 3.37 4.91
C LEU A 40 -7.72 2.13 4.31
N LYS A 41 -8.96 2.33 3.83
CA LYS A 41 -9.61 1.34 2.97
C LYS A 41 -8.98 1.40 1.59
N LEU A 42 -8.32 0.32 1.19
CA LEU A 42 -7.68 0.21 -0.12
C LEU A 42 -8.67 -0.30 -1.17
N PRO A 43 -8.42 -0.01 -2.46
CA PRO A 43 -9.13 -0.60 -3.57
C PRO A 43 -8.93 -2.12 -3.61
N ASN A 44 -9.85 -2.84 -4.26
CA ASN A 44 -9.79 -4.29 -4.32
C ASN A 44 -8.84 -4.73 -5.46
N PRO A 45 -7.79 -5.54 -5.17
CA PRO A 45 -6.87 -6.05 -6.20
C PRO A 45 -7.56 -6.91 -7.26
N GLY A 46 -8.76 -7.43 -7.01
CA GLY A 46 -9.56 -8.15 -8.02
C GLY A 46 -10.23 -7.26 -9.08
N LYS A 47 -10.11 -5.93 -9.01
CA LYS A 47 -10.69 -5.01 -10.01
C LYS A 47 -9.68 -4.65 -11.09
N GLU A 48 -10.15 -4.54 -12.33
CA GLU A 48 -9.33 -4.05 -13.46
C GLU A 48 -8.81 -2.63 -13.24
N THR A 49 -9.54 -1.81 -12.47
CA THR A 49 -9.19 -0.43 -12.13
C THR A 49 -8.20 -0.28 -10.99
N TYR A 50 -7.74 -1.40 -10.40
CA TYR A 50 -6.95 -1.40 -9.16
C TYR A 50 -5.75 -0.46 -9.19
N ALA A 51 -4.95 -0.49 -10.26
CA ALA A 51 -3.76 0.36 -10.38
C ALA A 51 -4.10 1.87 -10.38
N HIS A 52 -5.15 2.27 -11.09
CA HIS A 52 -5.59 3.66 -11.13
C HIS A 52 -6.23 4.12 -9.82
N GLU A 53 -7.03 3.26 -9.19
CA GLU A 53 -7.61 3.53 -7.87
C GLU A 53 -6.49 3.66 -6.82
N MET A 54 -5.47 2.80 -6.85
CA MET A 54 -4.32 2.88 -5.95
C MET A 54 -3.47 4.13 -6.18
N LEU A 55 -3.25 4.53 -7.43
CA LEU A 55 -2.56 5.78 -7.75
C LEU A 55 -3.32 6.97 -7.20
N THR A 56 -4.63 7.04 -7.46
CA THR A 56 -5.48 8.13 -6.97
C THR A 56 -5.45 8.21 -5.45
N LEU A 57 -5.63 7.07 -4.76
CA LEU A 57 -5.53 7.00 -3.31
C LEU A 57 -4.17 7.49 -2.79
N SER A 58 -3.09 7.13 -3.48
CA SER A 58 -1.74 7.52 -3.11
C SER A 58 -1.54 9.03 -3.24
N LEU A 59 -2.04 9.63 -4.33
CA LEU A 59 -2.00 11.07 -4.55
C LEU A 59 -2.84 11.83 -3.52
N ASP A 60 -4.08 11.42 -3.29
CA ASP A 60 -5.00 12.03 -2.33
C ASP A 60 -4.45 12.02 -0.90
N ASN A 61 -3.64 11.00 -0.58
CA ASN A 61 -3.04 10.82 0.75
C ASN A 61 -1.58 11.27 0.81
N ALA A 62 -1.01 11.84 -0.26
CA ALA A 62 0.40 12.21 -0.36
C ALA A 62 1.37 11.07 0.04
N ILE A 63 1.09 9.85 -0.43
CA ILE A 63 1.95 8.68 -0.23
C ILE A 63 3.14 8.74 -1.19
N ASP A 64 4.35 8.61 -0.67
CA ASP A 64 5.59 8.58 -1.46
C ASP A 64 6.08 7.15 -1.73
N ARG A 65 5.70 6.18 -0.88
CA ARG A 65 6.15 4.79 -0.98
C ARG A 65 5.09 3.82 -0.53
N ILE A 66 4.95 2.71 -1.25
CA ILE A 66 3.99 1.65 -0.96
C ILE A 66 4.74 0.33 -0.78
N TYR A 67 4.65 -0.24 0.42
CA TYR A 67 5.07 -1.61 0.69
C TYR A 67 3.90 -2.55 0.48
N LEU A 68 4.02 -3.39 -0.54
CA LEU A 68 3.03 -4.39 -0.95
C LEU A 68 3.33 -5.70 -0.23
N LEU A 69 2.50 -6.06 0.76
CA LEU A 69 2.69 -7.25 1.60
C LEU A 69 1.79 -8.41 1.19
N ASP A 70 0.77 -8.20 0.36
CA ASP A 70 0.08 -9.28 -0.36
C ASP A 70 0.71 -9.45 -1.74
N GLY A 71 1.19 -10.67 -2.05
CA GLY A 71 1.82 -10.98 -3.33
C GLY A 71 0.93 -10.69 -4.54
N LYS A 72 -0.39 -10.79 -4.39
CA LYS A 72 -1.34 -10.43 -5.46
C LYS A 72 -1.27 -8.94 -5.81
N GLU A 73 -1.12 -8.09 -4.81
CA GLU A 73 -1.03 -6.64 -5.03
C GLU A 73 0.26 -6.30 -5.77
N TRP A 74 1.38 -6.93 -5.39
CA TRP A 74 2.65 -6.80 -6.10
C TRP A 74 2.55 -7.29 -7.55
N ASP A 75 2.00 -8.47 -7.78
CA ASP A 75 1.84 -9.07 -9.11
C ASP A 75 1.06 -8.15 -10.06
N ILE A 76 0.07 -7.40 -9.56
CA ILE A 76 -0.71 -6.47 -10.38
C ILE A 76 0.01 -5.13 -10.54
N LEU A 77 0.45 -4.51 -9.43
CA LEU A 77 0.96 -3.13 -9.46
C LEU A 77 2.35 -3.02 -10.07
N GLN A 78 3.17 -4.08 -10.04
CA GLN A 78 4.49 -4.06 -10.68
C GLN A 78 4.39 -3.78 -12.18
N HIS A 79 3.32 -4.24 -12.85
CA HIS A 79 3.08 -3.96 -14.28
C HIS A 79 2.79 -2.48 -14.54
N SER A 80 2.37 -1.75 -13.52
CA SER A 80 2.09 -0.31 -13.56
C SER A 80 3.21 0.52 -12.91
N LYS A 81 4.38 -0.05 -12.61
CA LYS A 81 5.46 0.66 -11.90
C LYS A 81 5.85 1.99 -12.54
N GLN A 82 5.89 2.05 -13.88
CA GLN A 82 6.18 3.30 -14.59
C GLN A 82 5.16 4.40 -14.25
N LEU A 83 3.86 4.07 -14.27
CA LEU A 83 2.78 5.01 -13.94
C LEU A 83 2.96 5.61 -12.54
N PHE A 84 3.34 4.83 -11.53
CA PHE A 84 3.58 5.34 -10.17
C PHE A 84 4.85 6.20 -10.10
N SER A 85 5.91 5.78 -10.78
CA SER A 85 7.19 6.50 -10.77
C SER A 85 7.11 7.91 -11.39
N GLU A 86 6.21 8.14 -12.34
CA GLU A 86 5.94 9.47 -12.92
C GLU A 86 5.47 10.48 -11.87
N TYR A 87 4.89 10.02 -10.76
CA TYR A 87 4.44 10.84 -9.64
C TYR A 87 5.35 10.73 -8.41
N ASN A 88 6.57 10.19 -8.57
CA ASN A 88 7.52 9.93 -7.48
C ASN A 88 7.01 8.96 -6.41
N ILE A 89 6.11 8.04 -6.77
CA ILE A 89 5.61 7.01 -5.87
C ILE A 89 6.38 5.72 -6.10
N GLU A 90 7.04 5.22 -5.06
CA GLU A 90 7.83 4.00 -5.13
C GLU A 90 7.01 2.77 -4.71
N LEU A 91 6.97 1.75 -5.57
CA LEU A 91 6.40 0.44 -5.26
C LEU A 91 7.50 -0.51 -4.80
N ILE A 92 7.32 -1.13 -3.64
CA ILE A 92 8.27 -2.10 -3.07
C ILE A 92 7.54 -3.40 -2.73
N ASP A 93 8.12 -4.52 -3.15
CA ASP A 93 7.70 -5.84 -2.72
C ASP A 93 8.12 -6.08 -1.27
N GLY A 94 7.16 -6.00 -0.36
CA GLY A 94 7.40 -6.16 1.07
C GLY A 94 7.68 -7.60 1.50
N ASN A 95 7.47 -8.59 0.63
CA ASN A 95 7.74 -10.00 0.93
C ASN A 95 9.18 -10.43 0.61
N ASN A 96 9.94 -9.60 -0.12
CA ASN A 96 11.29 -9.91 -0.59
C ASN A 96 12.37 -8.95 -0.01
N LEU A 97 12.15 -8.45 1.21
CA LEU A 97 13.05 -7.52 1.93
C LEU A 97 13.86 -8.19 3.03
#